data_AF-A0A9X3X380-F1
#
_entry.id   AF-A0A9X3X380-F1
#
_cell.length_a   1.000
_cell.length_b   1.000
_cell.length_c   1.000
_cell.angle_alpha   90.00
_cell.angle_beta   90.00
_cell.angle_gamma   90.00
#
_symmetry.space_group_name_H-M   'P 1'
#
loop_
_entity.id
_entity.type
_entity.pdbx_description
1 polymer ?
#
loop_
_entity_poly.entity_id
_entity_poly.type
_entity_poly.pdbx_seq_one_letter_code
_entity_poly.pdbx_strand_id
1 'polypeptide(L)'
;MSGAGSSGSRQGAERGVIAEAATVYAPALPGQAPRARPAPTRSRGALAVALAGVGLVGVVGIVALAIMLRGTAPIDALEQSSSAAEVNDAGSAQDAAPVVIVASTPVVTKDPPPTKTNRATAEELDAARSKGATALATLVERYPDDPDVLRALVSAYTRDKTNYAKAMTTVRKLLVVSPEMTKDPDVKQALLIVANGPVDVAATALDIMGKEMGPRGPELLYELLSASGLGKFPKDRATRLFTDPKVKELAGPGLLVANDLRAAAGCDRKKLFARAAKEGDERALGHLKPLLATKGCSWHRQADCFACLGDRKDLRATIDAITKRLDQAGSSKQ
;
A
#
# COMPACT_ATOMS: atom_id res chain seq x y z
N MET A 1 -20.63 -50.40 -8.42
CA MET A 1 -21.54 -49.37 -8.95
C MET A 1 -21.54 -48.21 -7.97
N SER A 2 -21.07 -47.07 -8.46
CA SER A 2 -21.45 -45.69 -8.12
C SER A 2 -21.66 -45.32 -6.64
N GLY A 3 -20.69 -44.59 -6.08
CA GLY A 3 -20.91 -43.75 -4.91
C GLY A 3 -19.76 -42.80 -4.60
N ALA A 4 -20.10 -41.50 -4.58
CA ALA A 4 -19.42 -40.35 -3.95
C ALA A 4 -17.97 -40.04 -4.40
N GLY A 5 -17.60 -38.82 -4.84
CA GLY A 5 -17.96 -37.52 -4.30
C GLY A 5 -16.91 -37.10 -3.26
N SER A 6 -15.98 -36.22 -3.62
CA SER A 6 -15.20 -35.35 -2.71
C SER A 6 -14.24 -34.52 -3.58
N SER A 7 -14.33 -33.19 -3.64
CA SER A 7 -13.87 -32.24 -2.62
C SER A 7 -12.40 -32.44 -2.22
N GLY A 8 -11.57 -31.42 -2.45
CA GLY A 8 -10.33 -31.25 -1.68
C GLY A 8 -9.06 -30.88 -2.46
N SER A 9 -8.76 -29.58 -2.49
CA SER A 9 -7.45 -29.01 -2.14
C SER A 9 -6.25 -29.19 -3.08
N ARG A 10 -5.94 -28.10 -3.80
CA ARG A 10 -4.62 -27.79 -4.34
C ARG A 10 -3.85 -26.90 -3.36
N GLN A 11 -2.69 -27.36 -2.92
CA GLN A 11 -1.51 -26.54 -2.59
C GLN A 11 -0.45 -27.00 -3.60
N GLY A 12 0.31 -26.19 -4.33
CA GLY A 12 0.78 -24.84 -4.09
C GLY A 12 2.30 -24.90 -4.28
N ALA A 13 2.85 -24.29 -5.33
CA ALA A 13 4.27 -23.98 -5.45
C ALA A 13 4.52 -23.00 -6.60
N GLU A 14 4.29 -21.71 -6.36
CA GLU A 14 4.89 -20.63 -7.16
C GLU A 14 5.96 -19.92 -6.31
N ARG A 15 7.21 -20.02 -6.77
CA ARG A 15 8.35 -19.12 -6.49
C ARG A 15 8.92 -18.80 -7.87
N GLY A 16 9.27 -17.57 -8.26
CA GLY A 16 9.26 -16.28 -7.62
C GLY A 16 9.93 -15.32 -8.61
N VAL A 17 9.33 -14.17 -8.88
CA VAL A 17 9.96 -13.06 -9.62
C VAL A 17 9.46 -11.77 -9.01
N ILE A 18 10.17 -11.21 -8.04
CA ILE A 18 10.01 -9.81 -7.64
C ILE A 18 11.36 -9.31 -7.09
N ALA A 19 12.06 -8.49 -7.87
CA ALA A 19 13.13 -7.62 -7.38
C ALA A 19 13.40 -6.52 -8.41
N GLU A 20 12.63 -5.42 -8.35
CA GLU A 20 13.07 -4.06 -8.73
C GLU A 20 11.93 -3.07 -8.49
N ALA A 21 11.90 -2.46 -7.31
CA ALA A 21 11.25 -1.17 -7.04
C ALA A 21 11.44 -0.79 -5.55
N ALA A 22 12.65 -0.40 -5.17
CA ALA A 22 12.89 0.21 -3.86
C ALA A 22 14.12 1.12 -3.90
N THR A 23 13.99 2.27 -4.57
CA THR A 23 14.98 3.35 -4.46
C THR A 23 14.32 4.73 -4.51
N VAL A 24 13.40 5.03 -3.61
CA VAL A 24 12.98 6.41 -3.36
C VAL A 24 12.73 6.55 -1.85
N TYR A 25 13.33 7.58 -1.24
CA TYR A 25 13.39 7.92 0.20
C TYR A 25 14.48 7.25 1.05
N ALA A 26 15.71 7.74 0.91
CA ALA A 26 16.64 7.85 2.03
C ALA A 26 16.53 9.28 2.61
N PRO A 27 16.25 9.47 3.91
CA PRO A 27 16.32 10.79 4.54
C PRO A 27 17.78 11.27 4.62
N ALA A 28 18.03 12.53 4.27
CA ALA A 28 19.33 13.15 4.37
C ALA A 28 19.76 13.25 5.84
N LEU A 29 20.91 12.64 6.17
CA LEU A 29 21.53 12.75 7.48
C LEU A 29 22.00 14.20 7.72
N PRO A 30 21.70 14.82 8.88
CA PRO A 30 22.22 16.13 9.23
C PRO A 30 23.73 16.05 9.48
N GLY A 31 24.53 16.83 8.75
CA GLY A 31 25.96 16.99 9.03
C GLY A 31 26.91 16.93 7.82
N GLN A 32 26.43 16.67 6.59
CA GLN A 32 27.29 16.74 5.41
C GLN A 32 27.39 18.17 4.87
N ALA A 33 28.55 18.79 5.06
CA ALA A 33 28.89 20.07 4.45
C ALA A 33 28.80 19.98 2.91
N PRO A 34 28.30 21.03 2.23
CA PRO A 34 28.12 21.03 0.79
C PRO A 34 29.47 20.94 0.07
N ARG A 35 29.75 19.78 -0.56
CA ARG A 35 30.86 19.66 -1.50
C ARG A 35 30.53 20.49 -2.74
N ALA A 36 31.42 21.43 -3.06
CA ALA A 36 31.34 22.28 -4.24
C ALA A 36 31.15 21.43 -5.50
N ARG A 37 30.07 21.68 -6.25
CA ARG A 37 29.85 21.06 -7.55
C ARG A 37 30.90 21.58 -8.54
N PRO A 38 31.62 20.71 -9.26
CA PRO A 38 32.50 21.15 -10.34
C PRO A 38 31.66 21.81 -11.45
N ALA A 39 32.19 22.92 -11.97
CA ALA A 39 31.54 23.68 -13.04
C ALA A 39 31.40 22.83 -14.32
N PRO A 40 30.29 22.97 -15.08
CA PRO A 40 30.11 22.25 -16.32
C PRO A 40 31.09 22.76 -17.38
N THR A 41 32.05 21.92 -17.76
CA THR A 41 32.92 22.13 -18.92
C THR A 41 32.10 22.02 -20.20
N ARG A 42 31.90 23.17 -20.85
CA ARG A 42 31.23 23.32 -22.15
C ARG A 42 32.23 22.95 -23.26
N SER A 43 32.26 21.70 -23.71
CA SER A 43 32.97 21.36 -24.96
C SER A 43 32.53 20.05 -25.59
N ARG A 44 32.18 20.14 -26.88
CA ARG A 44 32.34 19.13 -27.95
C ARG A 44 31.64 17.77 -27.78
N GLY A 45 30.50 17.61 -28.46
CA GLY A 45 29.82 16.31 -28.56
C GLY A 45 28.82 16.20 -29.71
N ALA A 46 29.14 16.72 -30.91
CA ALA A 46 28.30 16.56 -32.10
C ALA A 46 28.59 15.25 -32.90
N LEU A 47 29.41 14.34 -32.36
CA LEU A 47 29.84 13.12 -33.07
C LEU A 47 29.54 11.79 -32.34
N ALA A 48 28.87 11.82 -31.18
CA ALA A 48 28.64 10.64 -30.35
C ALA A 48 27.22 10.03 -30.47
N VAL A 49 26.48 10.33 -31.55
CA VAL A 49 25.11 9.80 -31.76
C VAL A 49 25.09 8.59 -32.72
N ALA A 50 26.21 8.25 -33.38
CA ALA A 50 26.24 7.15 -34.34
C ALA A 50 26.52 5.75 -33.73
N LEU A 51 26.92 5.62 -32.46
CA LEU A 51 27.37 4.34 -31.88
C LEU A 51 26.42 3.71 -30.84
N ALA A 52 25.37 4.40 -30.41
CA ALA A 52 24.41 3.84 -29.44
C ALA A 52 23.30 2.98 -30.07
N GLY A 53 23.15 2.98 -31.40
CA GLY A 53 22.11 2.22 -32.11
C GLY A 53 22.40 0.74 -32.32
N VAL A 54 23.66 0.31 -32.23
CA VAL A 54 24.06 -1.09 -32.54
C VAL A 54 23.93 -2.01 -31.32
N GLY A 55 24.01 -1.47 -30.10
CA GLY A 55 23.99 -2.28 -28.88
C GLY A 55 22.63 -2.92 -28.57
N LEU A 56 21.52 -2.26 -28.90
CA LEU A 56 20.19 -2.73 -28.49
C LEU A 56 19.65 -3.87 -29.37
N VAL A 57 20.05 -3.93 -30.65
CA VAL A 57 19.67 -5.02 -31.57
C VAL A 57 20.42 -6.31 -31.22
N GLY A 58 21.68 -6.22 -30.77
CA GLY A 58 22.48 -7.38 -30.37
C GLY A 58 21.90 -8.12 -29.17
N VAL A 59 21.44 -7.41 -28.15
CA VAL A 59 20.90 -8.04 -26.91
C VAL A 59 19.59 -8.78 -27.18
N VAL A 60 18.69 -8.24 -28.01
CA VAL A 60 17.44 -8.92 -28.38
C VAL A 60 17.70 -10.18 -29.20
N GLY A 61 18.69 -10.14 -30.11
CA GLY A 61 19.09 -11.31 -30.90
C GLY A 61 19.64 -12.46 -30.04
N ILE A 62 20.47 -12.16 -29.02
CA ILE A 62 21.04 -13.18 -28.13
C ILE A 62 19.94 -13.84 -27.28
N VAL A 63 18.97 -13.08 -26.77
CA VAL A 63 17.87 -13.64 -25.98
C VAL A 63 16.96 -14.52 -26.85
N ALA A 64 16.62 -14.10 -28.07
CA ALA A 64 15.82 -14.91 -28.98
C ALA A 64 16.53 -16.22 -29.39
N LEU A 65 17.84 -16.17 -29.64
CA LEU A 65 18.63 -17.36 -29.95
C LEU A 65 18.74 -18.32 -28.75
N ALA A 66 18.87 -17.80 -27.53
CA ALA A 66 18.89 -18.61 -26.31
C ALA A 66 17.53 -19.30 -26.04
N ILE A 67 16.41 -18.68 -26.44
CA ILE A 67 15.08 -19.29 -26.35
C ILE A 67 14.91 -20.40 -27.40
N MET A 68 15.42 -20.20 -28.62
CA MET A 68 15.37 -21.21 -29.68
C MET A 68 16.29 -22.41 -29.45
N LEU A 69 17.42 -22.23 -28.74
CA LEU A 69 18.36 -23.30 -28.39
C LEU A 69 17.97 -24.08 -27.12
N ARG A 70 16.99 -23.62 -26.34
CA ARG A 70 16.40 -24.42 -25.25
C ARG A 70 15.44 -25.45 -25.83
N GLY A 71 15.99 -26.59 -26.23
CA GLY A 71 15.20 -27.78 -26.59
C GLY A 71 14.25 -28.21 -25.46
N THR A 72 13.11 -28.77 -25.82
CA THR A 72 12.00 -29.19 -24.93
C THR A 72 12.31 -30.44 -24.07
N ALA A 73 13.53 -30.97 -24.16
CA ALA A 73 13.96 -32.19 -23.47
C ALA A 73 13.97 -32.17 -21.92
N PRO A 74 14.07 -31.04 -21.18
CA PRO A 74 14.11 -31.09 -19.72
C PRO A 74 12.73 -31.22 -19.06
N ILE A 75 11.63 -31.24 -19.82
CA ILE A 75 10.27 -31.39 -19.25
C ILE A 75 9.92 -32.87 -19.01
N ASP A 76 10.40 -33.80 -19.84
CA ASP A 76 10.12 -35.24 -19.70
C ASP A 76 10.88 -35.89 -18.52
N ALA A 77 11.94 -35.26 -18.02
CA ALA A 77 12.75 -35.79 -16.92
C ALA A 77 12.15 -35.53 -15.52
N LEU A 78 11.11 -34.68 -15.42
CA LEU A 78 10.47 -34.35 -14.13
C LEU A 78 9.22 -35.20 -13.84
N GLU A 79 8.74 -36.03 -14.80
CA GLU A 79 7.63 -36.97 -14.58
C GLU A 79 8.06 -38.33 -14.01
N GLN A 80 9.36 -38.66 -13.97
CA GLN A 80 9.85 -39.96 -13.49
C GLN A 80 10.23 -40.01 -12.00
N SER A 81 10.26 -38.89 -11.28
CA SER A 81 10.83 -38.83 -9.91
C SER A 81 9.82 -38.86 -8.75
N SER A 82 8.51 -38.99 -9.01
CA SER A 82 7.47 -38.84 -7.98
C SER A 82 6.82 -40.15 -7.49
N SER A 83 7.41 -41.31 -7.80
CA SER A 83 6.99 -42.59 -7.21
C SER A 83 8.04 -43.11 -6.23
N ALA A 84 7.56 -43.44 -5.04
CA ALA A 84 8.24 -44.10 -3.91
C ALA A 84 8.99 -43.18 -2.91
N ALA A 85 8.36 -42.93 -1.77
CA ALA A 85 8.91 -43.38 -0.49
C ALA A 85 7.86 -43.32 0.62
N GLU A 86 7.61 -44.52 1.13
CA GLU A 86 6.82 -44.90 2.31
C GLU A 86 7.32 -44.30 3.63
N VAL A 87 6.35 -44.19 4.53
CA VAL A 87 6.38 -44.08 5.99
C VAL A 87 7.60 -44.74 6.67
N ASN A 88 8.19 -44.06 7.66
CA ASN A 88 8.67 -44.75 8.86
C ASN A 88 8.50 -43.87 10.12
N ASP A 89 7.62 -44.38 10.97
CA ASP A 89 7.40 -44.04 12.37
C ASP A 89 8.36 -44.88 13.21
N ALA A 90 9.19 -44.27 14.07
CA ALA A 90 9.91 -44.96 15.13
C ALA A 90 10.43 -43.94 16.16
N GLY A 91 10.02 -44.13 17.41
CA GLY A 91 10.35 -43.26 18.53
C GLY A 91 11.81 -43.31 19.00
N SER A 92 12.09 -42.48 20.00
CA SER A 92 13.18 -42.70 20.95
C SER A 92 12.91 -41.94 22.25
N ALA A 93 12.72 -42.72 23.30
CA ALA A 93 12.89 -42.33 24.69
C ALA A 93 14.37 -42.45 25.06
N GLN A 94 14.85 -41.57 25.93
CA GLN A 94 16.03 -41.65 26.81
C GLN A 94 16.29 -40.22 27.34
N ASP A 95 16.80 -39.95 28.52
CA ASP A 95 16.94 -40.64 29.80
C ASP A 95 17.40 -39.53 30.77
N ALA A 96 17.29 -39.77 32.07
CA ALA A 96 17.48 -38.79 33.13
C ALA A 96 18.95 -38.48 33.46
N ALA A 97 19.21 -37.27 33.97
CA ALA A 97 20.19 -37.04 35.04
C ALA A 97 19.90 -35.73 35.82
N PRO A 98 20.18 -35.67 37.14
CA PRO A 98 19.74 -34.60 38.04
C PRO A 98 20.80 -33.51 38.22
N VAL A 99 20.39 -32.24 38.27
CA VAL A 99 21.27 -31.13 38.69
C VAL A 99 20.66 -30.39 39.86
N VAL A 100 21.54 -30.16 40.83
CA VAL A 100 21.37 -29.73 42.21
C VAL A 100 20.71 -28.36 42.34
N ILE A 101 19.80 -28.29 43.32
CA ILE A 101 19.05 -27.12 43.75
C ILE A 101 19.94 -26.29 44.69
N VAL A 102 20.18 -25.02 44.35
CA VAL A 102 20.67 -24.02 45.32
C VAL A 102 19.52 -23.08 45.63
N ALA A 103 19.03 -23.20 46.86
CA ALA A 103 17.97 -22.38 47.42
C ALA A 103 18.47 -20.95 47.64
N SER A 104 17.87 -20.00 46.94
CA SER A 104 17.82 -18.60 47.35
C SER A 104 16.35 -18.24 47.46
N THR A 105 15.90 -17.96 48.67
CA THR A 105 14.54 -17.53 48.98
C THR A 105 14.32 -16.09 48.52
N PRO A 106 13.49 -15.82 47.50
CA PRO A 106 13.02 -14.48 47.23
C PRO A 106 11.88 -14.16 48.21
N VAL A 107 12.01 -13.00 48.86
CA VAL A 107 10.97 -12.38 49.69
C VAL A 107 9.72 -12.20 48.83
N VAL A 108 8.68 -12.97 49.14
CA VAL A 108 7.34 -12.85 48.55
C VAL A 108 6.69 -11.60 49.12
N THR A 109 6.96 -10.44 48.52
CA THR A 109 6.04 -9.30 48.56
C THR A 109 4.77 -9.74 47.85
N LYS A 110 3.68 -9.81 48.62
CA LYS A 110 2.36 -10.24 48.19
C LYS A 110 1.78 -9.14 47.29
N ASP A 111 2.17 -9.14 46.03
CA ASP A 111 1.64 -8.22 45.04
C ASP A 111 0.11 -8.41 44.92
N PRO A 112 -0.64 -7.30 44.81
CA PRO A 112 -2.08 -7.37 44.60
C PRO A 112 -2.39 -8.21 43.36
N PRO A 113 -3.46 -9.04 43.40
CA PRO A 113 -3.80 -9.93 42.30
C PRO A 113 -3.94 -9.11 41.01
N PRO A 114 -3.22 -9.49 39.93
CA PRO A 114 -3.25 -8.73 38.70
C PRO A 114 -4.69 -8.67 38.19
N THR A 115 -5.20 -7.47 38.05
CA THR A 115 -6.44 -7.21 37.32
C THR A 115 -6.29 -7.87 35.96
N LYS A 116 -7.17 -8.83 35.63
CA LYS A 116 -7.19 -9.51 34.34
C LYS A 116 -7.43 -8.47 33.25
N THR A 117 -6.38 -7.86 32.75
CA THR A 117 -6.43 -7.04 31.56
C THR A 117 -6.71 -8.00 30.40
N ASN A 118 -7.81 -7.80 29.67
CA ASN A 118 -8.12 -8.52 28.43
C ASN A 118 -7.16 -8.14 27.29
N ARG A 119 -5.86 -8.04 27.59
CA ARG A 119 -4.79 -7.66 26.67
C ARG A 119 -3.63 -8.63 26.82
N ALA A 120 -3.03 -8.96 25.69
CA ALA A 120 -1.80 -9.73 25.66
C ALA A 120 -0.66 -8.91 26.27
N THR A 121 0.28 -9.57 26.93
CA THR A 121 1.52 -8.93 27.33
C THR A 121 2.38 -8.60 26.10
N ALA A 122 3.28 -7.62 26.21
CA ALA A 122 4.17 -7.24 25.11
C ALA A 122 5.05 -8.44 24.68
N GLU A 123 5.51 -9.22 25.66
CA GLU A 123 6.32 -10.41 25.47
C GLU A 123 5.56 -11.51 24.71
N GLU A 124 4.29 -11.74 25.04
CA GLU A 124 3.45 -12.71 24.31
C GLU A 124 3.21 -12.28 22.86
N LEU A 125 2.95 -10.98 22.64
CA LEU A 125 2.73 -10.44 21.31
C LEU A 125 3.99 -10.55 20.44
N ASP A 126 5.16 -10.20 20.97
CA ASP A 126 6.43 -10.29 20.23
C ASP A 126 6.85 -11.76 19.97
N ALA A 127 6.60 -12.66 20.93
CA ALA A 127 6.78 -14.09 20.73
C ALA A 127 5.86 -14.63 19.63
N ALA A 128 4.59 -14.19 19.58
CA ALA A 128 3.65 -14.59 18.54
C ALA A 128 4.03 -14.01 17.17
N ARG A 129 4.43 -12.74 17.10
CA ARG A 129 4.93 -12.09 15.87
C ARG A 129 6.10 -12.84 15.25
N SER A 130 7.04 -13.29 16.09
CA SER A 130 8.21 -14.06 15.65
C SER A 130 7.85 -15.43 15.07
N LYS A 131 6.73 -16.01 15.51
CA LYS A 131 6.20 -17.30 15.02
C LYS A 131 5.26 -17.16 13.81
N GLY A 132 4.85 -15.94 13.47
CA GLY A 132 4.06 -15.63 12.26
C GLY A 132 2.53 -15.62 12.47
N ALA A 133 1.79 -15.61 11.37
CA ALA A 133 0.34 -15.36 11.36
C ALA A 133 -0.48 -16.41 12.12
N THR A 134 -0.06 -17.67 12.12
CA THR A 134 -0.75 -18.76 12.82
C THR A 134 -0.69 -18.58 14.34
N ALA A 135 0.47 -18.25 14.88
CA ALA A 135 0.64 -17.98 16.31
C ALA A 135 -0.12 -16.71 16.74
N LEU A 136 -0.14 -15.67 15.90
CA LEU A 136 -0.96 -14.47 16.13
C LEU A 136 -2.45 -14.79 16.12
N ALA A 137 -2.93 -15.69 15.24
CA ALA A 137 -4.32 -16.12 15.23
C ALA A 137 -4.72 -16.85 16.54
N THR A 138 -3.86 -17.74 17.04
CA THR A 138 -4.06 -18.36 18.37
C THR A 138 -4.04 -17.35 19.51
N LEU A 139 -3.28 -16.25 19.37
CA LEU A 139 -3.29 -15.17 20.35
C LEU A 139 -4.62 -14.38 20.30
N VAL A 140 -5.20 -14.16 19.12
CA VAL A 140 -6.53 -13.53 18.97
C VAL A 140 -7.65 -14.38 19.59
N GLU A 141 -7.55 -15.71 19.59
CA GLU A 141 -8.52 -16.56 20.29
C GLU A 141 -8.51 -16.32 21.80
N ARG A 142 -7.32 -16.04 22.37
CA ARG A 142 -7.14 -15.71 23.79
C ARG A 142 -7.51 -14.26 24.12
N TYR A 143 -7.22 -13.35 23.19
CA TYR A 143 -7.43 -11.90 23.34
C TYR A 143 -8.21 -11.33 22.15
N PRO A 144 -9.52 -11.65 22.04
CA PRO A 144 -10.31 -11.32 20.85
C PRO A 144 -10.51 -9.82 20.63
N ASP A 145 -10.45 -9.03 21.71
CA ASP A 145 -10.72 -7.59 21.72
C ASP A 145 -9.46 -6.76 21.97
N ASP A 146 -8.27 -7.36 21.85
CA ASP A 146 -7.01 -6.62 21.93
C ASP A 146 -6.66 -6.01 20.57
N PRO A 147 -6.71 -4.67 20.43
CA PRO A 147 -6.45 -4.02 19.15
C PRO A 147 -5.01 -4.19 18.67
N ASP A 148 -4.03 -4.35 19.56
CA ASP A 148 -2.62 -4.52 19.18
C ASP A 148 -2.36 -5.90 18.58
N VAL A 149 -3.01 -6.94 19.12
CA VAL A 149 -2.95 -8.31 18.58
C VAL A 149 -3.63 -8.36 17.21
N LEU A 150 -4.82 -7.77 17.08
CA LEU A 150 -5.55 -7.71 15.82
C LEU A 150 -4.77 -6.92 14.74
N ARG A 151 -4.16 -5.78 15.08
CA ARG A 151 -3.31 -5.00 14.16
C ARG A 151 -2.08 -5.80 13.69
N ALA A 152 -1.41 -6.50 14.61
CA ALA A 152 -0.29 -7.38 14.27
C ALA A 152 -0.74 -8.51 13.33
N LEU A 153 -1.91 -9.09 13.56
CA LEU A 153 -2.47 -10.13 12.71
C LEU A 153 -2.83 -9.62 11.31
N VAL A 154 -3.43 -8.42 11.19
CA VAL A 154 -3.68 -7.77 9.88
C VAL A 154 -2.37 -7.65 9.10
N SER A 155 -1.32 -7.12 9.75
CA SER A 155 0.00 -6.94 9.13
C SER A 155 0.65 -8.26 8.73
N ALA A 156 0.42 -9.34 9.48
CA ALA A 156 0.91 -10.67 9.13
C ALA A 156 0.14 -11.27 7.95
N TYR A 157 -1.19 -11.14 7.90
CA TYR A 157 -2.01 -11.64 6.81
C TYR A 157 -1.82 -10.87 5.49
N THR A 158 -1.47 -9.58 5.52
CA THR A 158 -1.22 -8.81 4.29
C THR A 158 0.12 -9.11 3.61
N ARG A 159 1.00 -9.90 4.24
CA ARG A 159 2.25 -10.37 3.61
C ARG A 159 2.03 -11.47 2.57
N ASP A 160 0.90 -12.18 2.67
CA ASP A 160 0.56 -13.28 1.78
C ASP A 160 -0.79 -13.02 1.10
N LYS A 161 -0.78 -13.01 -0.24
CA LYS A 161 -1.97 -12.78 -1.08
C LYS A 161 -3.09 -13.76 -0.78
N THR A 162 -2.77 -15.00 -0.39
CA THR A 162 -3.77 -16.02 -0.06
C THR A 162 -4.55 -15.68 1.21
N ASN A 163 -4.00 -14.81 2.07
CA ASN A 163 -4.60 -14.41 3.35
C ASN A 163 -5.28 -13.04 3.31
N TYR A 164 -5.37 -12.37 2.15
CA TYR A 164 -5.99 -11.05 2.05
C TYR A 164 -7.45 -11.04 2.53
N ALA A 165 -8.22 -12.09 2.22
CA ALA A 165 -9.60 -12.19 2.69
C ALA A 165 -9.69 -12.21 4.23
N LYS A 166 -8.79 -12.97 4.88
CA LYS A 166 -8.68 -13.01 6.35
C LYS A 166 -8.26 -11.65 6.89
N ALA A 167 -7.29 -10.99 6.25
CA ALA A 167 -6.85 -9.65 6.64
C ALA A 167 -8.04 -8.68 6.67
N MET A 168 -8.90 -8.68 5.65
CA MET A 168 -10.06 -7.79 5.59
C MET A 168 -11.09 -8.08 6.68
N THR A 169 -11.36 -9.36 6.99
CA THR A 169 -12.22 -9.71 8.13
C THR A 169 -11.62 -9.23 9.46
N THR A 170 -10.31 -9.38 9.65
CA THR A 170 -9.62 -8.89 10.84
C THR A 170 -9.63 -7.36 10.93
N VAL A 171 -9.49 -6.64 9.81
CA VAL A 171 -9.62 -5.17 9.77
C VAL A 171 -11.02 -4.73 10.21
N ARG A 172 -12.10 -5.35 9.72
CA ARG A 172 -13.46 -5.01 10.17
C ARG A 172 -13.61 -5.20 11.68
N LYS A 173 -13.14 -6.33 12.20
CA LYS A 173 -13.15 -6.61 13.64
C LYS A 173 -12.36 -5.56 14.42
N LEU A 174 -11.17 -5.21 13.95
CA LEU A 174 -10.32 -4.18 14.55
C LEU A 174 -11.02 -2.82 14.59
N LEU A 175 -11.67 -2.41 13.51
CA LEU A 175 -12.41 -1.14 13.46
C LEU A 175 -13.64 -1.10 14.37
N VAL A 176 -14.27 -2.25 14.63
CA VAL A 176 -15.37 -2.37 15.60
C VAL A 176 -14.86 -2.23 17.05
N VAL A 177 -13.75 -2.91 17.36
CA VAL A 177 -13.14 -2.88 18.71
C VAL A 177 -12.49 -1.53 19.00
N SER A 178 -11.88 -0.91 17.99
CA SER A 178 -11.00 0.26 18.13
C SER A 178 -11.18 1.20 16.91
N PRO A 179 -12.24 2.05 16.90
CA PRO A 179 -12.52 2.98 15.80
C PRO A 179 -11.39 3.99 15.51
N GLU A 180 -10.52 4.26 16.49
CA GLU A 180 -9.33 5.09 16.34
C GLU A 180 -8.29 4.51 15.37
N MET A 181 -8.32 3.19 15.14
CA MET A 181 -7.45 2.49 14.18
C MET A 181 -7.73 2.88 12.72
N THR A 182 -8.80 3.62 12.45
CA THR A 182 -9.00 4.29 11.15
C THR A 182 -7.87 5.25 10.76
N LYS A 183 -7.06 5.71 11.74
CA LYS A 183 -5.91 6.59 11.55
C LYS A 183 -4.56 5.85 11.57
N ASP A 184 -4.57 4.56 11.86
CA ASP A 184 -3.35 3.77 12.00
C ASP A 184 -2.68 3.56 10.63
N PRO A 185 -1.36 3.83 10.51
CA PRO A 185 -0.65 3.72 9.24
C PRO A 185 -0.55 2.28 8.74
N ASP A 186 -0.50 1.28 9.62
CA ASP A 186 -0.39 -0.13 9.22
C ASP A 186 -1.73 -0.62 8.65
N VAL A 187 -2.86 -0.23 9.27
CA VAL A 187 -4.21 -0.53 8.76
C VAL A 187 -4.44 0.16 7.41
N LYS A 188 -4.04 1.43 7.28
CA LYS A 188 -4.08 2.14 6.00
C LYS A 188 -3.27 1.39 4.94
N GLN A 189 -2.02 1.04 5.24
CA GLN A 189 -1.13 0.37 4.29
C GLN A 189 -1.69 -1.00 3.88
N ALA A 190 -2.23 -1.76 4.83
CA ALA A 190 -2.89 -3.03 4.58
C ALA A 190 -4.06 -2.89 3.60
N LEU A 191 -4.93 -1.90 3.80
CA LEU A 191 -6.07 -1.63 2.91
C LEU A 191 -5.61 -1.24 1.51
N LEU A 192 -4.58 -0.40 1.38
CA LEU A 192 -4.03 0.00 0.06
C LEU A 192 -3.41 -1.18 -0.68
N ILE A 193 -2.65 -2.03 0.02
CA ILE A 193 -2.06 -3.26 -0.55
C ILE A 193 -3.16 -4.19 -1.07
N VAL A 194 -4.18 -4.46 -0.25
CA VAL A 194 -5.26 -5.39 -0.62
C VAL A 194 -6.18 -4.79 -1.69
N ALA A 195 -6.43 -3.47 -1.68
CA ALA A 195 -7.18 -2.80 -2.73
C ALA A 195 -6.49 -2.88 -4.11
N ASN A 196 -5.17 -3.08 -4.15
CA ASN A 196 -4.42 -3.34 -5.40
C ASN A 196 -4.23 -4.85 -5.70
N GLY A 197 -4.89 -5.73 -4.93
CA GLY A 197 -4.83 -7.18 -5.08
C GLY A 197 -5.85 -7.76 -6.06
N PRO A 198 -6.19 -9.06 -5.91
CA PRO A 198 -7.28 -9.70 -6.64
C PRO A 198 -8.62 -8.96 -6.50
N VAL A 199 -9.41 -8.94 -7.58
CA VAL A 199 -10.61 -8.09 -7.72
C VAL A 199 -11.65 -8.32 -6.62
N ASP A 200 -11.86 -9.57 -6.23
CA ASP A 200 -12.81 -9.99 -5.21
C ASP A 200 -12.46 -9.41 -3.82
N VAL A 201 -11.19 -9.51 -3.42
CA VAL A 201 -10.75 -8.99 -2.12
C VAL A 201 -10.53 -7.48 -2.16
N ALA A 202 -10.09 -6.94 -3.30
CA ALA A 202 -9.96 -5.51 -3.52
C ALA A 202 -11.30 -4.77 -3.37
N ALA A 203 -12.40 -5.36 -3.87
CA ALA A 203 -13.74 -4.83 -3.68
C ALA A 203 -14.09 -4.71 -2.19
N THR A 204 -13.71 -5.72 -1.39
CA THR A 204 -13.95 -5.74 0.06
C THR A 204 -13.17 -4.62 0.77
N ALA A 205 -11.90 -4.42 0.42
CA ALA A 205 -11.08 -3.34 0.99
C ALA A 205 -11.66 -1.95 0.67
N LEU A 206 -12.07 -1.74 -0.58
CA LEU A 206 -12.71 -0.49 -1.03
C LEU A 206 -14.05 -0.23 -0.33
N ASP A 207 -14.81 -1.28 -0.07
CA ASP A 207 -16.07 -1.18 0.69
C ASP A 207 -15.83 -0.83 2.16
N ILE A 208 -14.78 -1.37 2.80
CA ILE A 208 -14.37 -0.97 4.16
C ILE A 208 -14.03 0.51 4.19
N MET A 209 -13.20 0.98 3.24
CA MET A 209 -12.87 2.40 3.11
C MET A 209 -14.12 3.26 2.92
N GLY A 210 -15.05 2.87 2.04
CA GLY A 210 -16.25 3.67 1.78
C GLY A 210 -17.28 3.70 2.93
N LYS A 211 -17.34 2.67 3.77
CA LYS A 211 -18.48 2.47 4.70
C LYS A 211 -18.11 2.45 6.18
N GLU A 212 -16.90 1.98 6.53
CA GLU A 212 -16.56 1.67 7.93
C GLU A 212 -15.51 2.61 8.53
N MET A 213 -14.75 3.32 7.69
CA MET A 213 -13.66 4.19 8.16
C MET A 213 -14.08 5.64 8.46
N GLY A 214 -15.38 5.94 8.40
CA GLY A 214 -15.90 7.30 8.59
C GLY A 214 -15.24 8.32 7.65
N PRO A 215 -14.92 9.54 8.11
CA PRO A 215 -14.32 10.58 7.27
C PRO A 215 -12.95 10.24 6.68
N ARG A 216 -12.19 9.31 7.29
CA ARG A 216 -10.88 8.87 6.76
C ARG A 216 -11.01 7.98 5.53
N GLY A 217 -12.12 7.27 5.44
CA GLY A 217 -12.45 6.39 4.32
C GLY A 217 -12.38 7.06 2.95
N PRO A 218 -13.18 8.12 2.71
CA PRO A 218 -13.11 8.90 1.48
C PRO A 218 -11.72 9.48 1.19
N GLU A 219 -10.93 9.85 2.21
CA GLU A 219 -9.56 10.34 1.98
C GLU A 219 -8.67 9.26 1.37
N LEU A 220 -8.77 8.01 1.86
CA LEU A 220 -8.04 6.87 1.29
C LEU A 220 -8.51 6.52 -0.12
N LEU A 221 -9.82 6.59 -0.38
CA LEU A 221 -10.35 6.42 -1.73
C LEU A 221 -9.76 7.45 -2.70
N TYR A 222 -9.55 8.69 -2.25
CA TYR A 222 -8.92 9.74 -3.06
C TYR A 222 -7.43 9.53 -3.27
N GLU A 223 -6.73 9.04 -2.25
CA GLU A 223 -5.33 8.64 -2.35
C GLU A 223 -5.15 7.54 -3.42
N LEU A 224 -6.03 6.54 -3.44
CA LEU A 224 -6.06 5.53 -4.50
C LEU A 224 -6.30 6.13 -5.89
N LEU A 225 -7.18 7.14 -6.00
CA LEU A 225 -7.44 7.78 -7.29
C LEU A 225 -6.25 8.61 -7.81
N SER A 226 -5.41 9.11 -6.92
CA SER A 226 -4.23 9.91 -7.25
C SER A 226 -2.95 9.06 -7.36
N ALA A 227 -2.93 7.86 -6.80
CA ALA A 227 -1.79 6.96 -6.89
C ALA A 227 -1.50 6.49 -8.33
N SER A 228 -0.22 6.55 -8.71
CA SER A 228 0.31 5.94 -9.92
C SER A 228 0.45 4.42 -9.76
N GLY A 229 0.42 3.68 -10.87
CA GLY A 229 0.71 2.23 -10.86
C GLY A 229 -0.43 1.31 -10.39
N LEU A 230 -1.55 1.86 -9.92
CA LEU A 230 -2.73 1.05 -9.63
C LEU A 230 -3.45 0.62 -10.90
N GLY A 231 -4.03 -0.59 -10.85
CA GLY A 231 -4.88 -1.11 -11.92
C GLY A 231 -6.14 -0.27 -12.16
N LYS A 232 -6.86 -0.59 -13.25
CA LYS A 232 -8.11 0.09 -13.62
C LYS A 232 -9.23 -0.18 -12.60
N PHE A 233 -9.34 -1.41 -12.11
CA PHE A 233 -10.43 -1.80 -11.23
C PHE A 233 -10.53 -0.96 -9.93
N PRO A 234 -9.45 -0.78 -9.13
CA PRO A 234 -9.55 -0.01 -7.90
C PRO A 234 -9.94 1.46 -8.15
N LYS A 235 -9.41 2.06 -9.24
CA LYS A 235 -9.72 3.44 -9.64
C LYS A 235 -11.17 3.61 -10.08
N ASP A 236 -11.68 2.70 -10.89
CA ASP A 236 -13.07 2.73 -11.34
C ASP A 236 -14.04 2.55 -10.16
N ARG A 237 -13.74 1.60 -9.27
CA ARG A 237 -14.56 1.32 -8.09
C ARG A 237 -14.53 2.49 -7.10
N ALA A 238 -13.37 3.07 -6.80
CA ALA A 238 -13.26 4.26 -5.96
C ALA A 238 -14.02 5.46 -6.57
N THR A 239 -13.93 5.65 -7.90
CA THR A 239 -14.70 6.70 -8.60
C THR A 239 -16.21 6.50 -8.44
N ARG A 240 -16.70 5.25 -8.55
CA ARG A 240 -18.12 4.93 -8.30
C ARG A 240 -18.51 5.17 -6.84
N LEU A 241 -17.67 4.81 -5.87
CA LEU A 241 -17.94 5.06 -4.45
C LEU A 241 -18.12 6.55 -4.16
N PHE A 242 -17.36 7.44 -4.81
CA PHE A 242 -17.56 8.89 -4.72
C PHE A 242 -18.89 9.40 -5.31
N THR A 243 -19.64 8.57 -6.03
CA THR A 243 -21.00 8.93 -6.48
C THR A 243 -22.06 8.61 -5.43
N ASP A 244 -21.75 7.74 -4.45
CA ASP A 244 -22.65 7.37 -3.36
C ASP A 244 -22.85 8.58 -2.41
N PRO A 245 -24.11 8.99 -2.13
CA PRO A 245 -24.39 10.10 -1.22
C PRO A 245 -23.80 9.89 0.18
N LYS A 246 -23.74 8.65 0.69
CA LYS A 246 -23.19 8.37 2.03
C LYS A 246 -21.69 8.63 2.08
N VAL A 247 -20.96 8.26 1.02
CA VAL A 247 -19.51 8.53 0.92
C VAL A 247 -19.27 10.03 0.78
N LYS A 248 -20.12 10.75 0.05
CA LYS A 248 -20.03 12.21 -0.07
C LYS A 248 -20.30 12.93 1.24
N GLU A 249 -21.23 12.44 2.06
CA GLU A 249 -21.52 13.00 3.39
C GLU A 249 -20.34 12.84 4.34
N LEU A 250 -19.66 11.69 4.29
CA LEU A 250 -18.44 11.44 5.06
C LEU A 250 -17.24 12.26 4.53
N ALA A 251 -17.24 12.60 3.25
CA ALA A 251 -16.18 13.38 2.63
C ALA A 251 -16.29 14.86 3.01
N GLY A 252 -15.19 15.43 3.53
CA GLY A 252 -15.13 16.87 3.78
C GLY A 252 -15.27 17.70 2.48
N PRO A 253 -15.73 18.97 2.59
CA PRO A 253 -16.00 19.81 1.41
C PRO A 253 -14.76 20.03 0.53
N GLY A 254 -13.57 20.20 1.13
CA GLY A 254 -12.31 20.33 0.39
C GLY A 254 -11.92 19.09 -0.40
N LEU A 255 -12.20 17.90 0.15
CA LEU A 255 -11.99 16.63 -0.55
C LEU A 255 -12.92 16.51 -1.76
N LEU A 256 -14.20 16.87 -1.60
CA LEU A 256 -15.16 16.85 -2.70
C LEU A 256 -14.74 17.78 -3.83
N VAL A 257 -14.31 19.00 -3.51
CA VAL A 257 -13.74 19.93 -4.51
C VAL A 257 -12.53 19.32 -5.22
N ALA A 258 -11.61 18.71 -4.46
CA ALA A 258 -10.42 18.10 -5.03
C ALA A 258 -10.76 16.90 -5.95
N ASN A 259 -11.80 16.13 -5.63
CA ASN A 259 -12.31 15.07 -6.50
C ASN A 259 -13.01 15.61 -7.75
N ASP A 260 -13.81 16.68 -7.62
CA ASP A 260 -14.48 17.32 -8.75
C ASP A 260 -13.45 17.92 -9.73
N LEU A 261 -12.40 18.58 -9.21
CA LEU A 261 -11.30 19.12 -10.01
C LEU A 261 -10.50 18.03 -10.74
N ARG A 262 -10.30 16.87 -10.10
CA ARG A 262 -9.67 15.70 -10.71
C ARG A 262 -10.52 15.14 -11.86
N ALA A 263 -11.83 15.03 -11.65
CA ALA A 263 -12.77 14.48 -12.63
C ALA A 263 -13.01 15.43 -13.81
N ALA A 264 -12.98 16.75 -13.59
CA ALA A 264 -13.11 17.74 -14.64
C ALA A 264 -11.86 17.78 -15.54
N ALA A 265 -12.04 17.90 -16.85
CA ALA A 265 -10.96 17.98 -17.83
C ALA A 265 -10.73 19.42 -18.31
N GLY A 266 -9.46 19.77 -18.54
CA GLY A 266 -9.06 21.03 -19.17
C GLY A 266 -9.80 22.26 -18.64
N CYS A 267 -10.59 22.88 -19.52
CA CYS A 267 -11.31 24.12 -19.30
C CYS A 267 -12.53 24.00 -18.37
N ASP A 268 -13.12 22.81 -18.23
CA ASP A 268 -14.31 22.62 -17.40
C ASP A 268 -14.05 22.91 -15.92
N ARG A 269 -12.78 22.83 -15.50
CA ARG A 269 -12.33 23.20 -14.16
C ARG A 269 -12.64 24.65 -13.80
N LYS A 270 -12.78 25.56 -14.78
CA LYS A 270 -13.12 26.97 -14.54
C LYS A 270 -14.42 27.13 -13.73
N LYS A 271 -15.41 26.26 -13.97
CA LYS A 271 -16.71 26.25 -13.27
C LYS A 271 -16.55 25.97 -11.77
N LEU A 272 -15.43 25.37 -11.35
CA LEU A 272 -15.15 24.97 -9.99
C LEU A 272 -14.32 26.01 -9.21
N PHE A 273 -13.78 27.04 -9.85
CA PHE A 273 -12.84 27.98 -9.21
C PHE A 273 -13.43 28.73 -8.01
N ALA A 274 -14.67 29.21 -8.11
CA ALA A 274 -15.33 29.92 -7.02
C ALA A 274 -15.52 29.02 -5.79
N ARG A 275 -16.01 27.79 -6.00
CA ARG A 275 -16.17 26.80 -4.93
C ARG A 275 -14.81 26.36 -4.37
N ALA A 276 -13.82 26.15 -5.23
CA ALA A 276 -12.48 25.76 -4.81
C ALA A 276 -11.79 26.85 -3.96
N ALA A 277 -11.99 28.13 -4.28
CA ALA A 277 -11.49 29.21 -3.44
C ALA A 277 -12.08 29.12 -2.03
N LYS A 278 -13.40 28.89 -1.94
CA LYS A 278 -14.12 28.83 -0.66
C LYS A 278 -13.84 27.56 0.16
N GLU A 279 -13.75 26.40 -0.48
CA GLU A 279 -13.79 25.10 0.20
C GLU A 279 -12.56 24.23 -0.06
N GLY A 280 -11.77 24.51 -1.10
CA GLY A 280 -10.65 23.67 -1.51
C GLY A 280 -9.53 23.56 -0.47
N ASP A 281 -8.85 22.42 -0.42
CA ASP A 281 -7.69 22.22 0.44
C ASP A 281 -6.42 22.02 -0.39
N GLU A 282 -5.33 21.59 0.27
CA GLU A 282 -4.03 21.34 -0.36
C GLU A 282 -4.13 20.43 -1.59
N ARG A 283 -5.03 19.44 -1.58
CA ARG A 283 -5.20 18.50 -2.69
C ARG A 283 -5.70 19.19 -3.95
N ALA A 284 -6.53 20.23 -3.81
CA ALA A 284 -7.01 21.02 -4.94
C ALA A 284 -5.87 21.77 -5.65
N LEU A 285 -4.83 22.19 -4.93
CA LEU A 285 -3.69 22.90 -5.51
C LEU A 285 -2.93 22.04 -6.53
N GLY A 286 -2.86 20.72 -6.30
CA GLY A 286 -2.25 19.77 -7.24
C GLY A 286 -2.92 19.75 -8.62
N HIS A 287 -4.23 20.05 -8.68
CA HIS A 287 -4.99 20.11 -9.94
C HIS A 287 -5.04 21.51 -10.56
N LEU A 288 -4.93 22.56 -9.74
CA LEU A 288 -5.05 23.94 -10.19
C LEU A 288 -3.71 24.52 -10.68
N LYS A 289 -2.60 24.27 -9.98
CA LYS A 289 -1.29 24.83 -10.35
C LYS A 289 -0.83 24.45 -11.77
N PRO A 290 -1.03 23.21 -12.26
CA PRO A 290 -0.68 22.86 -13.64
C PRO A 290 -1.39 23.71 -14.71
N LEU A 291 -2.57 24.27 -14.39
CA LEU A 291 -3.34 25.11 -15.32
C LEU A 291 -2.73 26.50 -15.53
N LEU A 292 -1.76 26.90 -14.69
CA LEU A 292 -1.02 28.16 -14.87
C LEU A 292 -0.01 28.09 -16.03
N ALA A 293 0.36 26.88 -16.47
CA ALA A 293 1.26 26.72 -17.61
C ALA A 293 0.60 27.28 -18.88
N THR A 294 1.30 28.23 -19.53
CA THR A 294 0.87 28.89 -20.77
C THR A 294 1.50 28.29 -22.03
N LYS A 295 2.40 27.31 -21.83
CA LYS A 295 3.15 26.61 -22.88
C LYS A 295 3.18 25.13 -22.52
N GLY A 296 3.43 24.27 -23.51
CA GLY A 296 3.53 22.82 -23.30
C GLY A 296 2.58 21.99 -24.14
N CYS A 297 1.56 22.59 -24.74
CA CYS A 297 0.69 21.91 -25.67
C CYS A 297 1.14 22.15 -27.11
N SER A 298 0.79 21.23 -28.00
CA SER A 298 1.34 21.06 -29.35
C SER A 298 2.66 20.29 -29.41
N TRP A 299 2.93 19.72 -30.59
CA TRP A 299 4.14 18.99 -30.95
C TRP A 299 5.42 19.79 -30.64
N HIS A 300 5.39 21.12 -30.84
CA HIS A 300 6.51 22.02 -30.52
C HIS A 300 6.41 22.65 -29.12
N ARG A 301 5.41 22.29 -28.30
CA ARG A 301 5.16 22.83 -26.95
C ARG A 301 4.96 24.35 -26.88
N GLN A 302 4.63 24.99 -28.00
CA GLN A 302 4.50 26.45 -28.08
C GLN A 302 3.08 26.95 -27.78
N ALA A 303 2.06 26.10 -27.90
CA ALA A 303 0.68 26.50 -27.71
C ALA A 303 0.26 26.42 -26.23
N ASP A 304 -0.67 27.28 -25.87
CA ASP A 304 -1.30 27.28 -24.56
C ASP A 304 -2.32 26.12 -24.47
N CYS A 305 -2.08 25.19 -23.54
CA CYS A 305 -2.97 24.07 -23.24
C CYS A 305 -4.36 24.49 -22.78
N PHE A 306 -4.47 25.69 -22.20
CA PHE A 306 -5.63 26.14 -21.47
C PHE A 306 -6.02 27.57 -21.87
N ALA A 307 -5.88 27.91 -23.16
CA ALA A 307 -6.23 29.22 -23.70
C ALA A 307 -7.67 29.68 -23.33
N CYS A 308 -8.59 28.72 -23.22
CA CYS A 308 -9.97 28.91 -22.74
C CYS A 308 -10.10 29.52 -21.33
N LEU A 309 -9.05 29.46 -20.50
CA LEU A 309 -9.04 30.08 -19.17
C LEU A 309 -8.81 31.58 -19.21
N GLY A 310 -8.46 32.15 -20.37
CA GLY A 310 -8.22 33.58 -20.55
C GLY A 310 -6.98 34.08 -19.80
N ASP A 311 -7.09 35.22 -19.13
CA ASP A 311 -6.00 35.85 -18.36
C ASP A 311 -5.58 35.09 -17.09
N ARG A 312 -6.34 34.02 -16.73
CA ARG A 312 -6.16 33.20 -15.52
C ARG A 312 -6.18 34.01 -14.22
N LYS A 313 -6.81 35.19 -14.19
CA LYS A 313 -6.93 36.01 -12.97
C LYS A 313 -7.70 35.25 -11.90
N ASP A 314 -8.83 34.65 -12.27
CA ASP A 314 -9.65 33.84 -11.36
C ASP A 314 -8.89 32.63 -10.82
N LEU A 315 -8.12 31.94 -11.68
CA LEU A 315 -7.31 30.78 -11.28
C LEU A 315 -6.25 31.17 -10.23
N ARG A 316 -5.51 32.27 -10.45
CA ARG A 316 -4.51 32.75 -9.49
C ARG A 316 -5.18 33.14 -8.17
N ALA A 317 -6.27 33.90 -8.22
CA ALA A 317 -7.03 34.28 -7.03
C ALA A 317 -7.53 33.06 -6.25
N THR A 318 -8.00 32.00 -6.93
CA THR A 318 -8.39 30.74 -6.29
C THR A 318 -7.20 30.05 -5.61
N ILE A 319 -6.05 29.94 -6.29
CA ILE A 319 -4.83 29.33 -5.72
C ILE A 319 -4.35 30.13 -4.50
N ASP A 320 -4.34 31.46 -4.59
CA ASP A 320 -3.92 32.35 -3.51
C ASP A 320 -4.86 32.24 -2.30
N ALA A 321 -6.17 32.17 -2.52
CA ALA A 321 -7.16 31.99 -1.47
C ALA A 321 -6.98 30.67 -0.70
N ILE A 322 -6.75 29.56 -1.43
CA ILE A 322 -6.49 28.25 -0.80
C ILE A 322 -5.18 28.30 0.00
N THR A 323 -4.11 28.81 -0.61
CA THR A 323 -2.77 28.88 0.02
C THR A 323 -2.83 29.69 1.32
N LYS A 324 -3.43 30.89 1.27
CA LYS A 324 -3.60 31.76 2.44
C LYS A 324 -4.33 31.06 3.60
N ARG A 325 -5.38 30.29 3.30
CA ARG A 325 -6.12 29.53 4.33
C ARG A 325 -5.25 28.42 4.93
N LEU A 326 -4.46 27.72 4.13
CA LEU A 326 -3.56 26.67 4.63
C LEU A 326 -2.49 27.25 5.57
N ASP A 327 -1.93 28.41 5.23
CA ASP A 327 -0.95 29.11 6.08
C ASP A 327 -1.56 29.53 7.43
N GLN A 328 -2.79 30.04 7.40
CA GLN A 328 -3.55 30.39 8.61
C GLN A 328 -3.88 29.17 9.47
N ALA A 329 -4.29 28.05 8.86
CA ALA A 329 -4.60 26.80 9.56
C ALA A 329 -3.36 26.09 10.12
N GLY A 330 -2.18 26.31 9.53
CA GLY A 330 -0.90 25.85 10.06
C GLY A 330 -0.44 26.68 11.26
N SER A 331 -0.65 27.99 11.21
CA SER A 331 -0.26 28.92 12.28
C SER A 331 -1.08 28.75 13.57
N SER A 332 -2.32 28.26 13.48
CA SER A 332 -3.18 28.06 14.66
C SER A 332 -2.90 26.77 15.44
N LYS A 333 -2.01 25.90 14.94
CA LYS A 333 -1.64 24.63 15.59
C LYS A 333 -0.33 24.71 16.38
N GLN A 334 0.39 25.82 16.29
CA GLN A 334 1.60 26.12 17.08
C GLN A 334 1.22 26.82 18.37
#